data_AF-A0A6V8P677-F1
#
_entry.id   AF-A0A6V8P677-F1
#
_cell.length_a   1.000
_cell.length_b   1.000
_cell.length_c   1.000
_cell.angle_alpha   90.00
_cell.angle_beta   90.00
_cell.angle_gamma   90.00
#
_symmetry.space_group_name_H-M   'P 1'
#
loop_
_entity.id
_entity.type
_entity.pdbx_description
1 polymer ?
#
loop_
_entity_poly.entity_id
_entity_poly.type
_entity_poly.pdbx_seq_one_letter_code
_entity_poly.pdbx_strand_id
1 'polypeptide(L)' 'ATAVSLCMDNHIPIIVFNLSDPDNIRKAILGQKIGTIITQGE' A
#
# COMPACT_ATOMS: atom_id res chain seq x y z
N ALA A 1 -12.11 5.30 8.55
CA ALA A 1 -10.88 6.07 8.25
C ALA A 1 -9.76 5.86 9.28
N THR A 2 -10.08 5.39 10.50
CA THR A 2 -9.15 5.34 11.65
C THR A 2 -7.85 4.57 11.40
N ALA A 3 -7.89 3.42 10.72
CA ALA A 3 -6.67 2.65 10.41
C ALA A 3 -5.75 3.35 9.39
N VAL A 4 -6.34 3.97 8.37
CA VAL A 4 -5.57 4.73 7.36
C VAL A 4 -4.94 5.96 8.01
N SER A 5 -5.69 6.70 8.84
CA SER A 5 -5.17 7.83 9.61
C SER A 5 -4.03 7.43 10.54
N LEU A 6 -4.17 6.32 11.29
CA LEU A 6 -3.11 5.83 12.17
C LEU A 6 -1.82 5.49 11.41
N CYS A 7 -1.95 4.84 10.24
CA CYS A 7 -0.79 4.54 9.40
C CYS A 7 -0.13 5.82 8.85
N MET A 8 -0.92 6.83 8.46
CA MET A 8 -0.39 8.12 8.04
C MET A 8 0.37 8.82 9.19
N ASP A 9 -0.23 8.90 10.38
CA ASP A 9 0.39 9.55 11.55
C ASP A 9 1.71 8.89 11.97
N ASN A 10 1.85 7.58 11.72
CA ASN A 10 3.04 6.80 12.04
C ASN A 10 3.99 6.60 10.84
N HIS A 11 3.78 7.31 9.72
CA HIS A 11 4.59 7.20 8.51
C HIS A 11 4.69 5.77 7.96
N ILE A 12 3.65 4.97 8.15
CA ILE A 12 3.58 3.58 7.66
C ILE A 12 3.05 3.60 6.22
N PRO A 13 3.83 3.15 5.22
CA PRO A 13 3.39 3.11 3.84
C PRO A 13 2.29 2.05 3.64
N ILE A 14 1.24 2.41 2.90
CA ILE A 14 0.11 1.53 2.62
C ILE A 14 0.07 1.25 1.12
N ILE A 15 0.00 -0.03 0.74
CA ILE A 15 -0.15 -0.46 -0.66
C ILE A 15 -1.55 -1.04 -0.84
N VAL A 16 -2.36 -0.38 -1.67
CA VAL A 16 -3.71 -0.82 -2.02
C VAL A 16 -3.68 -1.44 -3.41
N PHE A 17 -3.95 -2.74 -3.49
CA PHE A 17 -3.96 -3.50 -4.75
C PHE A 17 -5.12 -4.49 -4.79
N ASN A 18 -5.42 -4.99 -5.98
CA ASN A 18 -6.48 -5.97 -6.17
C ASN A 18 -6.01 -7.39 -5.78
N LEU A 19 -6.75 -8.08 -4.92
CA LEU A 19 -6.44 -9.46 -4.52
C LEU A 19 -6.84 -10.53 -5.54
N SER A 20 -7.64 -10.20 -6.57
CA SER A 20 -8.14 -11.19 -7.54
C SER A 20 -7.04 -11.77 -8.45
N ASP A 21 -5.95 -11.03 -8.68
CA ASP A 21 -4.77 -11.54 -9.38
C ASP A 21 -3.77 -12.09 -8.33
N PRO A 22 -3.51 -13.41 -8.32
CA PRO A 22 -2.62 -14.03 -7.34
C PRO A 22 -1.17 -13.52 -7.43
N ASP A 23 -0.75 -12.97 -8.58
CA ASP A 23 0.58 -12.37 -8.70
C ASP A 23 0.70 -11.02 -7.99
N ASN A 24 -0.41 -10.34 -7.66
CA ASN A 24 -0.35 -9.00 -7.08
C ASN A 24 0.30 -8.98 -5.70
N ILE A 25 0.15 -10.02 -4.89
CA ILE A 25 0.84 -10.10 -3.59
C ILE A 25 2.36 -10.14 -3.81
N ARG A 26 2.83 -10.96 -4.76
CA ARG A 26 4.26 -11.06 -5.10
C ARG A 26 4.80 -9.75 -5.63
N LYS A 27 4.06 -9.12 -6.55
CA LYS A 27 4.41 -7.82 -7.15
C LYS A 27 4.45 -6.71 -6.08
N ALA A 28 3.55 -6.72 -5.09
CA ALA A 28 3.53 -5.78 -3.96
C ALA A 28 4.81 -5.87 -3.13
N ILE A 29 5.19 -7.10 -2.74
CA ILE A 29 6.38 -7.35 -1.90
C ILE A 29 7.67 -7.01 -2.65
N LEU A 30 7.70 -7.21 -3.97
CA LEU A 30 8.83 -6.84 -4.83
C LEU A 30 8.94 -5.33 -5.10
N GLY A 31 8.03 -4.51 -4.57
CA GLY A 31 8.04 -3.06 -4.79
C GLY A 31 7.67 -2.64 -6.22
N GLN A 32 7.00 -3.50 -6.98
CA GLN A 32 6.53 -3.14 -8.31
C GLN A 32 5.40 -2.10 -8.21
N LYS A 33 5.30 -1.20 -9.20
CA LYS A 33 4.19 -0.26 -9.30
C LYS A 33 2.89 -1.00 -9.64
N ILE A 34 2.21 -1.46 -8.60
CA ILE A 34 0.87 -2.03 -8.68
C ILE A 34 -0.07 -1.26 -7.76
N GLY A 35 -1.28 -1.01 -8.23
CA GLY A 35 -2.30 -0.30 -7.46
C GLY A 35 -1.88 1.10 -7.02
N THR A 36 -2.25 1.47 -5.79
CA THR A 36 -2.03 2.80 -5.22
C THR A 36 -1.15 2.70 -3.98
N ILE A 37 -0.06 3.47 -3.97
CA ILE A 37 0.80 3.62 -2.80
C ILE A 37 0.41 4.91 -2.09
N ILE A 38 0.00 4.77 -0.83
CA ILE A 38 -0.25 5.89 0.07
C ILE A 38 0.99 6.02 0.94
N THR A 39 1.67 7.14 0.77
CA THR A 39 2.83 7.55 1.55
C THR A 39 2.62 8.99 1.97
N GLN A 40 3.16 9.37 3.12
CA GLN A 40 3.26 10.77 3.49
C GLN A 40 4.23 11.44 2.51
N GLY A 41 3.79 12.52 1.88
CA GLY A 41 4.65 13.35 1.04
C GLY A 41 5.64 14.11 1.92
N GLU A 42 6.84 14.35 1.40
CA GLU A 42 7.83 15.25 2.01
C GLU A 42 7.34 16.69 2.07
#